data_AF-A0A941SIC5-F1
#
_entry.id   AF-A0A941SIC5-F1
#
_cell.length_a   1.000
_cell.length_b   1.000
_cell.length_c   1.000
_cell.angle_alpha   90.00
_cell.angle_beta   90.00
_cell.angle_gamma   90.00
#
_symmetry.space_group_name_H-M   'P 1'
#
loop_
_entity.id
_entity.type
_entity.pdbx_description
1 polymer ?
#
loop_
_entity_poly.entity_id
_entity_poly.type
_entity_poly.pdbx_seq_one_letter_code
_entity_poly.pdbx_strand_id
1 'polypeptide(L)'
;MFSLGQRFGAFCLALSLAWALPAPRAHASAYEAELPANLASTPDMCSLLPCTEVFPGAHHFSERKGQPPYVEAYDKDGADRKLLGYVMLSTDITDTPAYSGKPVVTLIGMDKQGHFVGLKVLKHSEPILLLGIPESALINFIHQYVGKSVTDTIEVGPSRPDENIVGVDAISGATVTVVSENHVVMLSGAAVARQTGIIAPTVRAPAKFITTGQKYDWAQLVKMGAVQQLLVKPEQVGLPHGPEPFIDLWF
;
A
#
# COMPACT_ATOMS: atom_id res chain seq x y z
N MET A 1 -40.28 21.11 80.41
CA MET A 1 -40.14 22.58 80.34
C MET A 1 -39.50 22.94 79.01
N PHE A 2 -40.10 23.92 78.34
CA PHE A 2 -39.77 24.57 77.05
C PHE A 2 -38.25 24.72 76.78
N SER A 3 -37.75 24.29 75.62
CA SER A 3 -37.69 25.00 74.32
C SER A 3 -36.41 25.83 74.14
N LEU A 4 -35.81 25.67 72.95
CA LEU A 4 -35.33 26.72 72.04
C LEU A 4 -33.84 26.66 71.69
N GLY A 5 -33.53 26.52 70.40
CA GLY A 5 -32.20 26.83 69.88
C GLY A 5 -31.67 26.03 68.69
N GLN A 6 -32.49 25.69 67.68
CA GLN A 6 -31.96 25.44 66.33
C GLN A 6 -31.48 26.77 65.74
N ARG A 7 -30.26 26.83 65.20
CA ARG A 7 -29.92 27.31 63.84
C ARG A 7 -28.44 27.72 63.71
N PHE A 8 -27.94 27.53 62.49
CA PHE A 8 -26.71 28.04 61.85
C PHE A 8 -25.43 27.22 61.98
N GLY A 9 -24.94 26.76 60.82
CA GLY A 9 -23.64 26.11 60.68
C GLY A 9 -23.50 25.09 59.54
N ALA A 10 -24.39 25.06 58.55
CA ALA A 10 -24.18 24.29 57.32
C ALA A 10 -23.38 25.13 56.32
N PHE A 11 -22.18 24.67 55.96
CA PHE A 11 -21.49 24.78 54.65
C PHE A 11 -19.97 24.88 54.87
N CYS A 12 -19.25 23.83 54.47
CA CYS A 12 -17.93 23.90 53.80
C CYS A 12 -17.48 22.47 53.46
N LEU A 13 -18.25 21.79 52.62
CA LEU A 13 -17.79 20.60 51.90
C LEU A 13 -17.51 21.05 50.45
N ALA A 14 -16.37 21.71 50.25
CA ALA A 14 -15.96 22.18 48.94
C ALA A 14 -15.20 21.05 48.21
N LEU A 15 -15.95 20.41 47.31
CA LEU A 15 -15.54 19.64 46.13
C LEU A 15 -14.04 19.60 45.83
N SER A 16 -13.42 18.44 46.08
CA SER A 16 -12.26 17.96 45.32
C SER A 16 -12.74 17.11 44.14
N LEU A 17 -13.45 17.74 43.20
CA LEU A 17 -13.72 17.11 41.89
C LEU A 17 -12.58 17.53 40.95
N ALA A 18 -11.48 16.77 40.99
CA ALA A 18 -10.45 16.85 39.97
C ALA A 18 -11.07 16.38 38.64
N TRP A 19 -11.44 17.33 37.78
CA TRP A 19 -11.69 17.04 36.37
C TRP A 19 -10.42 16.46 35.78
N ALA A 20 -10.39 15.14 35.61
CA ALA A 20 -9.50 14.47 34.68
C ALA A 20 -9.93 14.91 33.27
N LEU A 21 -9.41 16.05 32.83
CA LEU A 21 -9.42 16.42 31.42
C LEU A 21 -8.70 15.28 30.67
N PRO A 22 -9.31 14.67 29.64
CA PRO A 22 -8.57 13.73 28.81
C PRO A 22 -7.40 14.51 28.19
N ALA A 23 -6.18 14.13 28.54
CA ALA A 23 -5.00 14.64 27.87
C ALA A 23 -5.19 14.42 26.35
N PRO A 24 -4.92 15.42 25.50
CA PRO A 24 -4.96 15.20 24.07
C PRO A 24 -4.02 14.03 23.76
N ARG A 25 -4.56 12.96 23.17
CA ARG A 25 -3.73 11.91 22.59
C ARG A 25 -2.88 12.60 21.52
N ALA A 26 -1.60 12.79 21.80
CA ALA A 26 -0.65 13.22 20.79
C ALA A 26 -0.65 12.11 19.73
N HIS A 27 -1.28 12.36 18.58
CA HIS A 27 -1.09 11.51 17.42
C HIS A 27 0.38 11.63 17.04
N ALA A 28 1.13 10.53 17.19
CA ALA A 28 2.47 10.46 16.65
C ALA A 28 2.36 10.73 15.14
N SER A 29 3.08 11.74 14.67
CA SER A 29 3.16 12.05 13.25
C SER A 29 3.80 10.87 12.51
N ALA A 30 3.27 10.52 11.35
CA ALA A 30 3.87 9.55 10.44
C ALA A 30 5.03 10.19 9.64
N TYR A 31 5.21 11.51 9.70
CA TYR A 31 6.32 12.18 9.03
C TYR A 31 7.66 11.76 9.64
N GLU A 32 8.51 11.12 8.84
CA GLU A 32 9.81 10.56 9.22
C GLU A 32 9.76 9.65 10.47
N ALA A 33 8.60 9.03 10.75
CA ALA A 33 8.45 8.12 11.87
C ALA A 33 9.46 6.96 11.80
N GLU A 34 9.95 6.52 12.95
CA GLU A 34 10.80 5.33 13.04
C GLU A 34 9.93 4.08 13.07
N LEU A 35 10.17 3.16 12.13
CA LEU A 35 9.52 1.86 12.11
C LEU A 35 10.40 0.83 12.84
N PRO A 36 9.81 -0.21 13.46
CA PRO A 36 10.56 -1.27 14.10
C PRO A 36 11.59 -1.90 13.15
N ALA A 37 12.84 -2.08 13.61
CA ALA A 37 13.94 -2.54 12.76
C ALA A 37 13.72 -3.94 12.16
N ASN A 38 12.97 -4.80 12.84
CA ASN A 38 12.64 -6.16 12.41
C ASN A 38 11.27 -6.25 11.70
N LEU A 39 10.65 -5.14 11.30
CA LEU A 39 9.29 -5.15 10.73
C LEU A 39 9.17 -5.99 9.45
N ALA A 40 10.20 -5.96 8.60
CA ALA A 40 10.23 -6.71 7.34
C ALA A 40 10.38 -8.23 7.55
N SER A 41 10.90 -8.67 8.70
CA SER A 41 11.22 -10.08 8.97
C SER A 41 10.40 -10.71 10.08
N THR A 42 9.67 -9.92 10.88
CA THR A 42 8.84 -10.46 11.96
C THR A 42 7.71 -11.35 11.41
N PRO A 43 7.53 -12.58 11.93
CA PRO A 43 6.37 -13.40 11.59
C PRO A 43 5.06 -12.78 12.09
N ASP A 44 5.05 -12.25 13.31
CA ASP A 44 3.89 -11.55 13.88
C ASP A 44 4.01 -10.04 13.65
N MET A 45 3.52 -9.59 12.48
CA MET A 45 3.50 -8.17 12.10
C MET A 45 2.61 -7.34 13.02
N CYS A 46 1.46 -7.88 13.43
CA CYS A 46 0.45 -7.13 14.18
C CYS A 46 0.80 -6.99 15.67
N SER A 47 1.80 -7.72 16.17
CA SER A 47 2.45 -7.40 17.45
C SER A 47 3.23 -6.08 17.43
N LEU A 48 3.70 -5.64 16.26
CA LEU A 48 4.52 -4.43 16.09
C LEU A 48 3.73 -3.24 15.53
N LEU A 49 2.64 -3.51 14.81
CA LEU A 49 1.85 -2.51 14.10
C LEU A 49 0.38 -2.46 14.57
N PRO A 50 -0.29 -1.30 14.50
CA PRO A 50 -1.65 -1.13 15.00
C PRO A 50 -2.72 -1.70 14.03
N CYS A 51 -2.72 -3.02 13.83
CA CYS A 51 -3.64 -3.69 12.88
C CYS A 51 -5.13 -3.50 13.23
N THR A 52 -5.47 -3.33 14.52
CA THR A 52 -6.84 -3.04 14.95
C THR A 52 -7.36 -1.69 14.45
N GLU A 53 -6.49 -0.74 14.13
CA GLU A 53 -6.90 0.56 13.59
C GLU A 53 -7.31 0.50 12.13
N VAL A 54 -6.73 -0.43 11.36
CA VAL A 54 -7.07 -0.62 9.93
C VAL A 54 -8.10 -1.73 9.72
N PHE A 55 -8.42 -2.50 10.77
CA PHE A 55 -9.44 -3.53 10.73
C PHE A 55 -10.36 -3.44 11.96
N PRO A 56 -11.30 -2.46 11.99
CA PRO A 56 -12.25 -2.34 13.08
C PRO A 56 -13.08 -3.62 13.26
N GLY A 57 -13.18 -4.11 14.49
CA GLY A 57 -13.91 -5.34 14.83
C GLY A 57 -13.09 -6.63 14.76
N ALA A 58 -11.84 -6.57 14.28
CA ALA A 58 -10.89 -7.66 14.48
C ALA A 58 -10.24 -7.57 15.87
N HIS A 59 -10.14 -8.72 16.53
CA HIS A 59 -9.57 -8.86 17.86
C HIS A 59 -8.35 -9.79 17.89
N HIS A 60 -8.17 -10.60 16.84
CA HIS A 60 -7.01 -11.48 16.68
C HIS A 60 -6.46 -11.42 15.26
N PHE A 61 -5.15 -11.56 15.12
CA PHE A 61 -4.44 -11.52 13.84
C PHE A 61 -3.49 -12.72 13.73
N SER A 62 -3.38 -13.30 12.54
CA SER A 62 -2.39 -14.37 12.31
C SER A 62 -0.96 -13.83 12.21
N GLU A 63 0.01 -14.74 12.27
CA GLU A 63 1.31 -14.48 11.65
C GLU A 63 1.15 -14.25 10.13
N ARG A 64 2.20 -13.70 9.51
CA ARG A 64 2.29 -13.47 8.07
C ARG A 64 2.07 -14.78 7.29
N LYS A 65 1.32 -14.66 6.21
CA LYS A 65 0.98 -15.73 5.27
C LYS A 65 1.14 -15.26 3.84
N GLY A 66 1.23 -16.20 2.91
CA GLY A 66 1.26 -15.90 1.47
C GLY A 66 2.56 -15.27 0.98
N GLN A 67 2.59 -15.02 -0.32
CA GLN A 67 3.69 -14.38 -1.03
C GLN A 67 3.10 -13.57 -2.22
N PRO A 68 3.05 -12.22 -2.13
CA PRO A 68 3.57 -11.38 -1.03
C PRO A 68 2.81 -11.55 0.31
N PRO A 69 3.48 -11.26 1.45
CA PRO A 69 2.91 -11.44 2.79
C PRO A 69 1.64 -10.63 3.08
N TYR A 70 0.70 -11.26 3.79
CA TYR A 70 -0.46 -10.63 4.41
C TYR A 70 -0.78 -11.31 5.76
N VAL A 71 -1.67 -10.72 6.54
CA VAL A 71 -2.15 -11.24 7.82
C VAL A 71 -3.66 -11.43 7.76
N GLU A 72 -4.17 -12.53 8.29
CA GLU A 72 -5.61 -12.75 8.43
C GLU A 72 -6.13 -12.07 9.71
N ALA A 73 -7.26 -11.38 9.58
CA ALA A 73 -7.95 -10.70 10.68
C ALA A 73 -9.17 -11.52 11.14
N TYR A 74 -9.29 -11.74 12.45
CA TYR A 74 -10.30 -12.59 13.07
C TYR A 74 -11.10 -11.82 14.13
N ASP A 75 -12.35 -12.23 14.34
CA ASP A 75 -13.27 -11.65 15.33
C ASP A 75 -12.90 -11.94 16.78
N LYS A 76 -12.13 -13.01 17.05
CA LYS A 76 -11.70 -13.40 18.40
C LYS A 76 -10.54 -14.40 18.34
N ASP A 77 -9.97 -14.68 19.51
CA ASP A 77 -9.09 -15.81 19.74
C ASP A 77 -9.86 -17.15 19.77
N GLY A 78 -9.13 -18.26 19.61
CA GLY A 78 -9.66 -19.62 19.75
C GLY A 78 -9.93 -20.35 18.43
N ALA A 79 -10.32 -21.63 18.53
CA ALA A 79 -10.48 -22.52 17.38
C ALA A 79 -11.72 -22.20 16.52
N ASP A 80 -12.74 -21.61 17.13
CA ASP A 80 -14.02 -21.22 16.54
C ASP A 80 -14.05 -19.74 16.09
N ARG A 81 -12.87 -19.15 15.90
CA ARG A 81 -12.69 -17.81 15.34
C ARG A 81 -13.19 -17.73 13.88
N LYS A 82 -13.78 -16.61 13.52
CA LYS A 82 -14.29 -16.32 12.18
C LYS A 82 -13.32 -15.39 11.45
N LEU A 83 -12.88 -15.80 10.27
CA LEU A 83 -12.12 -14.92 9.38
C LEU A 83 -13.00 -13.74 8.95
N LEU A 84 -12.52 -12.53 9.21
CA LEU A 84 -13.16 -11.27 8.83
C LEU A 84 -12.58 -10.69 7.55
N GLY A 85 -11.27 -10.84 7.35
CA GLY A 85 -10.56 -10.33 6.18
C GLY A 85 -9.05 -10.38 6.35
N TYR A 86 -8.36 -9.42 5.76
CA TYR A 86 -6.91 -9.41 5.60
C TYR A 86 -6.33 -8.04 5.93
N VAL A 87 -5.12 -8.02 6.48
CA VAL A 87 -4.30 -6.83 6.72
C VAL A 87 -2.96 -7.01 6.00
N MET A 88 -2.47 -5.96 5.38
CA MET A 88 -1.22 -5.99 4.63
C MET A 88 -0.46 -4.68 4.79
N LEU A 89 0.87 -4.77 4.77
CA LEU A 89 1.77 -3.63 4.80
C LEU A 89 2.31 -3.40 3.39
N SER A 90 2.21 -2.17 2.89
CA SER A 90 2.53 -1.85 1.50
C SER A 90 3.95 -2.28 1.08
N THR A 91 4.94 -2.09 1.95
CA THR A 91 6.35 -2.41 1.69
C THR A 91 6.65 -3.91 1.64
N ASP A 92 5.73 -4.78 2.06
CA ASP A 92 5.89 -6.22 1.80
C ASP A 92 5.49 -6.62 0.37
N ILE A 93 4.86 -5.69 -0.36
CA ILE A 93 4.29 -5.92 -1.69
C ILE A 93 5.00 -5.07 -2.73
N THR A 94 5.30 -3.81 -2.42
CA THR A 94 5.97 -2.88 -3.32
C THR A 94 6.75 -1.80 -2.59
N ASP A 95 7.89 -1.41 -3.16
CA ASP A 95 8.72 -0.28 -2.72
C ASP A 95 8.52 0.94 -3.63
N THR A 96 7.32 1.11 -4.19
CA THR A 96 7.01 2.25 -5.10
C THR A 96 7.35 3.58 -4.41
N PRO A 97 8.27 4.39 -4.97
CA PRO A 97 8.61 5.67 -4.38
C PRO A 97 7.51 6.71 -4.62
N ALA A 98 7.35 7.61 -3.65
CA ALA A 98 6.57 8.83 -3.80
C ALA A 98 7.48 10.02 -4.17
N TYR A 99 7.04 11.27 -3.98
CA TYR A 99 7.78 12.45 -4.45
C TYR A 99 9.15 12.59 -3.76
N SER A 100 9.26 12.20 -2.49
CA SER A 100 10.52 12.22 -1.74
C SER A 100 11.55 11.17 -2.20
N GLY A 101 11.18 10.28 -3.12
CA GLY A 101 12.00 9.14 -3.53
C GLY A 101 11.98 7.97 -2.54
N LYS A 102 11.21 8.07 -1.45
CA LYS A 102 10.97 7.00 -0.47
C LYS A 102 9.51 6.53 -0.56
N PRO A 103 9.20 5.27 -0.18
CA PRO A 103 7.82 4.80 -0.09
C PRO A 103 7.01 5.54 0.97
N VAL A 104 5.71 5.69 0.73
CA VAL A 104 4.72 5.95 1.77
C VAL A 104 4.32 4.60 2.35
N VAL A 105 4.70 4.35 3.61
CA VAL A 105 4.48 3.05 4.26
C VAL A 105 3.07 3.05 4.83
N THR A 106 2.20 2.22 4.26
CA THR A 106 0.77 2.21 4.55
C THR A 106 0.33 0.81 4.98
N LEU A 107 -0.34 0.75 6.13
CA LEU A 107 -1.04 -0.44 6.59
C LEU A 107 -2.47 -0.41 6.04
N ILE A 108 -2.91 -1.50 5.43
CA ILE A 108 -4.17 -1.56 4.70
C ILE A 108 -4.97 -2.75 5.23
N GLY A 109 -6.25 -2.54 5.53
CA GLY A 109 -7.21 -3.57 5.88
C GLY A 109 -8.24 -3.76 4.76
N MET A 110 -8.55 -5.02 4.44
CA MET A 110 -9.49 -5.40 3.38
C MET A 110 -10.36 -6.57 3.83
N ASP A 111 -11.68 -6.47 3.67
CA ASP A 111 -12.58 -7.55 4.02
C ASP A 111 -12.52 -8.74 3.04
N LYS A 112 -13.31 -9.79 3.29
CA LYS A 112 -13.37 -10.98 2.43
C LYS A 112 -14.03 -10.73 1.07
N GLN A 113 -14.71 -9.61 0.90
CA GLN A 113 -15.36 -9.21 -0.34
C GLN A 113 -14.44 -8.34 -1.20
N GLY A 114 -13.32 -7.88 -0.64
CA GLY A 114 -12.36 -7.03 -1.32
C GLY A 114 -12.59 -5.55 -1.08
N HIS A 115 -13.43 -5.16 -0.13
CA HIS A 115 -13.61 -3.76 0.24
C HIS A 115 -12.54 -3.34 1.25
N PHE A 116 -11.96 -2.16 1.06
CA PHE A 116 -11.06 -1.60 2.05
C PHE A 116 -11.84 -1.20 3.31
N VAL A 117 -11.40 -1.65 4.48
CA VAL A 117 -12.08 -1.40 5.77
C VAL A 117 -11.33 -0.41 6.66
N GLY A 118 -10.08 -0.11 6.32
CA GLY A 118 -9.27 0.88 7.02
C GLY A 118 -7.88 0.99 6.39
N LEU A 119 -7.30 2.17 6.47
CA LEU A 119 -5.94 2.47 5.99
C LEU A 119 -5.25 3.35 7.01
N LYS A 120 -3.93 3.17 7.17
CA LYS A 120 -3.11 4.01 8.05
C LYS A 120 -1.73 4.21 7.45
N VAL A 121 -1.34 5.46 7.22
CA VAL A 121 0.06 5.80 6.93
C VAL A 121 0.86 5.63 8.23
N LEU A 122 1.87 4.76 8.18
CA LEU A 122 2.78 4.48 9.30
C LEU A 122 4.04 5.34 9.22
N LYS A 123 4.52 5.61 8.00
CA LYS A 123 5.68 6.47 7.75
C LYS A 123 5.58 7.12 6.38
N HIS A 124 5.95 8.39 6.28
CA HIS A 124 6.24 9.02 4.99
C HIS A 124 7.35 10.09 5.13
N SER A 125 7.94 10.46 4.00
CA SER A 125 9.01 11.49 3.92
C SER A 125 8.63 12.65 2.99
N GLU A 126 7.34 12.76 2.65
CA GLU A 126 6.86 13.68 1.64
C GLU A 126 6.98 15.14 2.07
N PRO A 127 7.48 16.05 1.21
CA PRO A 127 7.66 17.46 1.55
C PRO A 127 6.35 18.26 1.55
N ILE A 128 5.19 17.61 1.68
CA ILE A 128 3.87 18.27 1.73
C ILE A 128 3.78 19.27 2.90
N LEU A 129 4.42 18.94 4.03
CA LEU A 129 4.50 19.84 5.19
C LEU A 129 5.29 21.11 4.86
N LEU A 130 6.34 21.02 4.03
CA LEU A 130 7.14 22.16 3.60
C LEU A 130 6.35 23.11 2.68
N LEU A 131 5.31 22.59 2.02
CA LEU A 131 4.36 23.36 1.22
C LEU A 131 3.19 23.93 2.06
N GLY A 132 3.22 23.76 3.39
CA GLY A 132 2.16 24.21 4.30
C GLY A 132 0.90 23.33 4.27
N ILE A 133 0.96 22.16 3.61
CA ILE A 133 -0.15 21.20 3.58
C ILE A 133 -0.05 20.35 4.85
N PRO A 134 -1.08 20.30 5.71
CA PRO A 134 -1.02 19.50 6.93
C PRO A 134 -1.00 18.00 6.62
N GLU A 135 -0.37 17.20 7.49
CA GLU A 135 -0.35 15.74 7.37
C GLU A 135 -1.76 15.13 7.30
N SER A 136 -2.74 15.77 7.94
CA SER A 136 -4.15 15.36 7.85
C SER A 136 -4.69 15.32 6.43
N ALA A 137 -4.11 16.05 5.47
CA ALA A 137 -4.49 15.94 4.06
C ALA A 137 -4.18 14.56 3.49
N LEU A 138 -3.02 13.97 3.84
CA LEU A 138 -2.65 12.61 3.43
C LEU A 138 -3.54 11.57 4.13
N ILE A 139 -3.84 11.77 5.41
CA ILE A 139 -4.76 10.92 6.16
C ILE A 139 -6.16 10.95 5.52
N ASN A 140 -6.67 12.14 5.20
CA ASN A 140 -7.96 12.30 4.53
C ASN A 140 -7.95 11.68 3.13
N PHE A 141 -6.83 11.76 2.41
CA PHE A 141 -6.67 11.11 1.11
C PHE A 141 -6.87 9.59 1.21
N ILE A 142 -6.13 8.90 2.09
CA ILE A 142 -6.23 7.44 2.22
C ILE A 142 -7.59 7.00 2.79
N HIS A 143 -8.25 7.82 3.61
CA HIS A 143 -9.59 7.50 4.14
C HIS A 143 -10.66 7.44 3.05
N GLN A 144 -10.46 8.08 1.89
CA GLN A 144 -11.38 7.97 0.78
C GLN A 144 -11.52 6.53 0.25
N TYR A 145 -10.53 5.66 0.48
CA TYR A 145 -10.56 4.28 -0.01
C TYR A 145 -11.51 3.39 0.79
N VAL A 146 -11.85 3.76 2.04
CA VAL A 146 -12.72 2.95 2.89
C VAL A 146 -14.09 2.76 2.22
N GLY A 147 -14.51 1.49 2.08
CA GLY A 147 -15.73 1.07 1.40
C GLY A 147 -15.59 0.87 -0.11
N LYS A 148 -14.52 1.36 -0.76
CA LYS A 148 -14.25 1.08 -2.17
C LYS A 148 -13.70 -0.34 -2.33
N SER A 149 -13.92 -0.94 -3.50
CA SER A 149 -13.45 -2.29 -3.81
C SER A 149 -12.05 -2.26 -4.44
N VAL A 150 -11.25 -3.27 -4.12
CA VAL A 150 -10.00 -3.58 -4.80
C VAL A 150 -10.16 -3.84 -6.30
N THR A 151 -11.38 -4.17 -6.74
CA THR A 151 -11.73 -4.38 -8.15
C THR A 151 -12.17 -3.12 -8.88
N ASP A 152 -12.34 -2.00 -8.17
CA ASP A 152 -12.74 -0.73 -8.78
C ASP A 152 -11.58 -0.15 -9.58
N THR A 153 -11.90 0.53 -10.69
CA THR A 153 -10.94 1.39 -11.37
C THR A 153 -10.88 2.73 -10.63
N ILE A 154 -9.94 2.85 -9.70
CA ILE A 154 -9.77 4.06 -8.88
C ILE A 154 -8.71 4.97 -9.49
N GLU A 155 -9.08 6.23 -9.73
CA GLU A 155 -8.19 7.27 -10.24
C GLU A 155 -8.20 8.52 -9.35
N VAL A 156 -7.04 9.18 -9.27
CA VAL A 156 -6.93 10.48 -8.62
C VAL A 156 -7.50 11.55 -9.55
N GLY A 157 -8.60 12.18 -9.12
CA GLY A 157 -9.35 13.13 -9.91
C GLY A 157 -10.87 12.88 -9.87
N PRO A 158 -11.63 13.56 -10.75
CA PRO A 158 -13.09 13.42 -10.76
C PRO A 158 -13.52 12.01 -11.16
N SER A 159 -14.60 11.54 -10.55
CA SER A 159 -15.26 10.29 -10.96
C SER A 159 -15.80 10.41 -12.38
N ARG A 160 -15.69 9.32 -13.15
CA ARG A 160 -16.25 9.20 -14.51
C ARG A 160 -17.13 7.95 -14.57
N PRO A 161 -18.40 8.03 -14.13
CA PRO A 161 -19.29 6.86 -14.04
C PRO A 161 -19.51 6.18 -15.40
N ASP A 162 -19.55 6.95 -16.49
CA ASP A 162 -19.72 6.42 -17.85
C ASP A 162 -18.55 5.52 -18.29
N GLU A 163 -17.38 5.67 -17.67
CA GLU A 163 -16.18 4.86 -17.89
C GLU A 163 -15.96 3.81 -16.79
N ASN A 164 -16.88 3.69 -15.82
CA ASN A 164 -16.73 2.89 -14.58
C ASN A 164 -15.49 3.28 -13.75
N ILE A 165 -15.18 4.59 -13.69
CA ILE A 165 -14.04 5.11 -12.95
C ILE A 165 -14.51 5.80 -11.67
N VAL A 166 -14.00 5.31 -10.55
CA VAL A 166 -14.22 5.84 -9.22
C VAL A 166 -13.13 6.87 -8.92
N GLY A 167 -13.51 8.13 -8.76
CA GLY A 167 -12.58 9.20 -8.42
C GLY A 167 -12.24 9.25 -6.93
N VAL A 168 -11.03 9.71 -6.63
CA VAL A 168 -10.61 10.19 -5.30
C VAL A 168 -10.01 11.59 -5.43
N ASP A 169 -10.32 12.46 -4.47
CA ASP A 169 -9.84 13.84 -4.44
C ASP A 169 -8.31 13.87 -4.31
N ALA A 170 -7.66 14.70 -5.12
CA ALA A 170 -6.22 14.95 -5.03
C ALA A 170 -5.87 15.88 -3.86
N ILE A 171 -4.58 15.95 -3.53
CA ILE A 171 -4.03 16.99 -2.67
C ILE A 171 -3.36 18.05 -3.55
N SER A 172 -3.87 19.28 -3.50
CA SER A 172 -3.28 20.43 -4.22
C SER A 172 -1.79 20.58 -3.89
N GLY A 173 -0.95 20.58 -4.92
CA GLY A 173 0.51 20.70 -4.76
C GLY A 173 1.24 19.39 -4.43
N ALA A 174 0.54 18.26 -4.30
CA ALA A 174 1.12 16.96 -3.96
C ALA A 174 0.66 15.83 -4.89
N THR A 175 0.44 16.13 -6.18
CA THR A 175 -0.10 15.18 -7.17
C THR A 175 0.71 13.89 -7.29
N VAL A 176 2.05 13.99 -7.34
CA VAL A 176 2.93 12.81 -7.46
C VAL A 176 2.75 11.90 -6.25
N THR A 177 2.70 12.47 -5.04
CA THR A 177 2.49 11.73 -3.79
C THR A 177 1.19 10.92 -3.83
N VAL A 178 0.06 11.57 -4.14
CA VAL A 178 -1.25 10.90 -4.10
C VAL A 178 -1.46 9.90 -5.25
N VAL A 179 -0.86 10.14 -6.42
CA VAL A 179 -0.88 9.18 -7.53
C VAL A 179 -0.05 7.93 -7.19
N SER A 180 1.14 8.12 -6.60
CA SER A 180 1.93 7.00 -6.09
C SER A 180 1.19 6.23 -5.00
N GLU A 181 0.56 6.93 -4.04
CA GLU A 181 -0.20 6.28 -2.97
C GLU A 181 -1.41 5.51 -3.50
N ASN A 182 -2.14 6.06 -4.49
CA ASN A 182 -3.21 5.32 -5.17
C ASN A 182 -2.69 4.01 -5.77
N HIS A 183 -1.55 4.08 -6.47
CA HIS A 183 -0.93 2.90 -7.04
C HIS A 183 -0.53 1.88 -5.96
N VAL A 184 0.07 2.34 -4.86
CA VAL A 184 0.47 1.48 -3.73
C VAL A 184 -0.72 0.77 -3.12
N VAL A 185 -1.81 1.49 -2.79
CA VAL A 185 -3.01 0.91 -2.18
C VAL A 185 -3.65 -0.12 -3.11
N MET A 186 -3.84 0.22 -4.38
CA MET A 186 -4.50 -0.67 -5.35
C MET A 186 -3.65 -1.88 -5.70
N LEU A 187 -2.34 -1.71 -5.87
CA LEU A 187 -1.42 -2.83 -6.11
C LEU A 187 -1.36 -3.77 -4.92
N SER A 188 -1.29 -3.21 -3.70
CA SER A 188 -1.23 -3.98 -2.45
C SER A 188 -2.50 -4.81 -2.24
N GLY A 189 -3.66 -4.15 -2.33
CA GLY A 189 -4.95 -4.83 -2.25
C GLY A 189 -5.06 -5.93 -3.31
N ALA A 190 -4.76 -5.62 -4.57
CA ALA A 190 -4.92 -6.58 -5.67
C ALA A 190 -3.98 -7.79 -5.55
N ALA A 191 -2.78 -7.60 -5.00
CA ALA A 191 -1.83 -8.70 -4.77
C ALA A 191 -2.37 -9.69 -3.73
N VAL A 192 -2.93 -9.19 -2.63
CA VAL A 192 -3.54 -10.05 -1.59
C VAL A 192 -4.85 -10.65 -2.08
N ALA A 193 -5.70 -9.86 -2.73
CA ALA A 193 -7.00 -10.29 -3.25
C ALA A 193 -6.88 -11.44 -4.26
N ARG A 194 -5.83 -11.49 -5.08
CA ARG A 194 -5.56 -12.63 -5.98
C ARG A 194 -5.17 -13.90 -5.23
N GLN A 195 -4.35 -13.79 -4.19
CA GLN A 195 -3.91 -14.94 -3.39
C GLN A 195 -5.04 -15.53 -2.55
N THR A 196 -5.94 -14.69 -2.06
CA THR A 196 -7.06 -15.08 -1.20
C THR A 196 -8.32 -15.46 -1.97
N GLY A 197 -8.27 -15.39 -3.31
CA GLY A 197 -9.35 -15.81 -4.20
C GLY A 197 -10.48 -14.78 -4.37
N ILE A 198 -10.31 -13.55 -3.87
CA ILE A 198 -11.25 -12.43 -4.11
C ILE A 198 -11.21 -12.02 -5.59
N ILE A 199 -10.00 -11.88 -6.16
CA ILE A 199 -9.80 -11.66 -7.59
C ILE A 199 -9.46 -12.99 -8.24
N ALA A 200 -10.25 -13.39 -9.23
CA ALA A 200 -9.99 -14.60 -9.99
C ALA A 200 -8.61 -14.53 -10.68
N PRO A 201 -7.78 -15.59 -10.59
CA PRO A 201 -6.52 -15.64 -11.31
C PRO A 201 -6.73 -15.48 -12.81
N THR A 202 -5.94 -14.63 -13.46
CA THR A 202 -5.95 -14.55 -14.92
C THR A 202 -5.33 -15.82 -15.49
N VAL A 203 -6.15 -16.75 -15.95
CA VAL A 203 -5.68 -17.96 -16.61
C VAL A 203 -5.23 -17.61 -18.02
N ARG A 204 -3.93 -17.37 -18.19
CA ARG A 204 -3.33 -17.26 -19.53
C ARG A 204 -3.08 -18.66 -20.06
N ALA A 205 -3.60 -18.97 -21.24
CA ALA A 205 -3.24 -20.19 -21.93
C ALA A 205 -1.71 -20.24 -22.09
N PRO A 206 -1.07 -21.40 -21.90
CA PRO A 206 0.36 -21.53 -22.18
C PRO A 206 0.68 -21.00 -23.57
N ALA A 207 1.76 -20.23 -23.69
CA ALA A 207 2.23 -19.78 -24.99
C ALA A 207 2.45 -21.00 -25.88
N LYS A 208 1.75 -21.05 -27.01
CA LYS A 208 1.97 -22.08 -28.02
C LYS A 208 2.92 -21.51 -29.05
N PHE A 209 4.06 -22.16 -29.24
CA PHE A 209 4.89 -21.87 -30.40
C PHE A 209 4.09 -22.23 -31.65
N ILE A 210 3.90 -21.25 -32.54
CA ILE A 210 3.30 -21.50 -33.84
C ILE A 210 4.39 -22.18 -34.69
N THR A 211 4.40 -23.50 -34.73
CA THR A 211 5.20 -24.25 -35.70
C THR A 211 4.43 -24.30 -37.00
N THR A 212 4.60 -23.31 -37.88
CA THR A 212 4.03 -23.29 -39.24
C THR A 212 4.58 -24.41 -40.14
N GLY A 213 5.56 -25.19 -39.66
CA GLY A 213 6.27 -26.22 -40.43
C GLY A 213 7.20 -25.64 -41.50
N GLN A 214 7.19 -24.32 -41.69
CA GLN A 214 8.05 -23.62 -42.62
C GLN A 214 9.46 -23.54 -42.05
N LYS A 215 10.41 -24.18 -42.73
CA LYS A 215 11.83 -24.04 -42.45
C LYS A 215 12.36 -22.87 -43.26
N TYR A 216 12.95 -21.89 -42.59
CA TYR A 216 13.64 -20.79 -43.25
C TYR A 216 15.11 -21.15 -43.41
N ASP A 217 15.68 -20.82 -44.57
CA ASP A 217 17.13 -20.81 -44.72
C ASP A 217 17.75 -19.59 -44.04
N TRP A 218 19.08 -19.60 -43.89
CA TRP A 218 19.81 -18.53 -43.21
C TRP A 218 19.55 -17.15 -43.83
N ALA A 219 19.52 -17.04 -45.15
CA ALA A 219 19.32 -15.77 -45.84
C ALA A 219 17.90 -15.23 -45.60
N GLN A 220 16.90 -16.11 -45.54
CA GLN A 220 15.53 -15.76 -45.20
C GLN A 220 15.41 -15.28 -43.75
N LEU A 221 16.10 -15.94 -42.81
CA LEU A 221 16.13 -15.52 -41.39
C LEU A 221 16.74 -14.12 -41.22
N VAL A 222 17.82 -13.83 -41.96
CA VAL A 222 18.42 -12.49 -41.99
C VAL A 222 17.48 -11.47 -42.60
N LYS A 223 16.86 -11.80 -43.75
CA LYS A 223 15.94 -10.89 -44.44
C LYS A 223 14.70 -10.54 -43.62
N MET A 224 14.18 -11.47 -42.81
CA MET A 224 13.03 -11.22 -41.94
C MET A 224 13.41 -10.58 -40.60
N GLY A 225 14.70 -10.34 -40.35
CA GLY A 225 15.21 -9.74 -39.11
C GLY A 225 15.15 -10.66 -37.88
N ALA A 226 14.89 -11.96 -38.10
CA ALA A 226 14.91 -12.99 -37.06
C ALA A 226 16.34 -13.38 -36.66
N VAL A 227 17.29 -13.17 -37.57
CA VAL A 227 18.73 -13.21 -37.29
C VAL A 227 19.29 -11.86 -37.74
N GLN A 228 20.09 -11.22 -36.90
CA GLN A 228 20.69 -9.92 -37.19
C GLN A 228 22.21 -9.99 -37.04
N GLN A 229 22.91 -9.16 -37.81
CA GLN A 229 24.37 -9.05 -37.74
C GLN A 229 24.75 -7.77 -37.01
N LEU A 230 25.54 -7.89 -35.95
CA LEU A 230 26.27 -6.80 -35.34
C LEU A 230 27.69 -6.79 -35.89
N LEU A 231 27.96 -5.85 -36.80
CA LEU A 231 29.29 -5.59 -37.32
C LEU A 231 29.86 -4.32 -36.68
N VAL A 232 30.97 -4.45 -35.96
CA VAL A 232 31.74 -3.33 -35.40
C VAL A 232 33.09 -3.27 -36.10
N LYS A 233 33.39 -2.15 -36.74
CA LYS A 233 34.69 -1.89 -37.39
C LYS A 233 35.71 -1.36 -36.38
N PRO A 234 37.02 -1.59 -36.59
CA PRO A 234 38.08 -1.07 -35.73
C PRO A 234 37.96 0.45 -35.46
N GLU A 235 37.63 1.23 -36.49
CA GLU A 235 37.53 2.69 -36.37
C GLU A 235 36.41 3.14 -35.40
N GLN A 236 35.36 2.33 -35.22
CA GLN A 236 34.24 2.64 -34.33
C GLN A 236 34.60 2.52 -32.85
N VAL A 237 35.71 1.86 -32.54
CA VAL A 237 36.25 1.71 -31.18
C VAL A 237 37.61 2.40 -31.02
N GLY A 238 38.00 3.25 -31.97
CA GLY A 238 39.23 4.04 -31.92
C GLY A 238 40.51 3.27 -32.31
N LEU A 239 40.40 2.12 -32.97
CA LEU A 239 41.53 1.37 -33.50
C LEU A 239 41.83 1.76 -34.97
N PRO A 240 43.07 1.54 -35.45
CA PRO A 240 43.42 1.79 -36.85
C PRO A 240 42.59 0.94 -37.82
N HIS A 241 42.32 1.49 -39.01
CA HIS A 241 41.56 0.80 -40.04
C HIS A 241 42.22 -0.53 -40.45
N GLY A 242 41.44 -1.60 -40.45
CA GLY A 242 41.89 -2.94 -40.79
C GLY A 242 40.89 -3.66 -41.72
N PRO A 243 41.35 -4.69 -42.47
CA PRO A 243 40.48 -5.49 -43.32
C PRO A 243 39.54 -6.42 -42.53
N GLU A 244 39.84 -6.69 -41.25
CA GLU A 244 39.03 -7.52 -40.38
C GLU A 244 38.16 -6.66 -39.44
N PRO A 245 36.90 -7.06 -39.21
CA PRO A 245 36.05 -6.37 -38.25
C PRO A 245 36.56 -6.58 -36.82
N PHE A 246 36.31 -5.59 -35.96
CA PHE A 246 36.58 -5.71 -34.52
C PHE A 246 35.62 -6.69 -33.85
N ILE A 247 34.33 -6.66 -34.24
CA ILE A 247 33.32 -7.65 -33.87
C ILE A 247 32.48 -7.97 -35.11
N ASP A 248 32.24 -9.26 -35.34
CA ASP A 248 31.22 -9.76 -36.26
C ASP A 248 30.42 -10.85 -35.53
N LEU A 249 29.19 -10.50 -35.13
CA LEU A 249 28.33 -11.38 -34.33
C LEU A 249 26.94 -11.47 -34.94
N TRP A 250 26.41 -12.68 -35.01
CA TRP A 250 25.05 -12.95 -35.44
C TRP A 250 24.21 -13.37 -34.23
N PHE A 251 23.02 -12.78 -34.05
CA PHE A 251 22.11 -13.03 -32.93
C PHE A 251 20.64 -13.07 -33.34
#